data_AF-A0A7V9HH34-F1
#
_entry.id   AF-A0A7V9HH34-F1
#
_cell.length_a   1.000
_cell.length_b   1.000
_cell.length_c   1.000
_cell.angle_alpha   90.00
_cell.angle_beta   90.00
_cell.angle_gamma   90.00
#
_symmetry.space_group_name_H-M   'P 1'
#
loop_
_entity.id
_entity.type
_entity.pdbx_description
1 polymer ?
#
loop_
_entity_poly.entity_id
_entity_poly.type
_entity_poly.pdbx_seq_one_letter_code
_entity_poly.pdbx_strand_id
1 'polypeptide(L)' 'MNRDRGDELVEPQDLSTKRATLVRRLDDGYVRIEQAVVNGEDVAAWEDFWFGLLAEYEALSTELDRAA' A
#
# COMPACT_ATOMS: atom_id res chain seq x y z
N MET A 1 -33.76 -15.59 4.03
CA MET A 1 -33.05 -14.34 4.34
C MET A 1 -32.03 -14.66 5.40
N ASN A 2 -30.74 -14.67 5.06
CA ASN A 2 -29.60 -14.50 5.96
C ASN A 2 -28.36 -14.52 5.07
N ARG A 3 -28.02 -13.34 4.55
CA ARG A 3 -26.63 -13.10 4.13
C ARG A 3 -25.93 -12.65 5.40
N ASP A 4 -25.40 -13.62 6.11
CA ASP A 4 -24.30 -13.44 7.04
C ASP A 4 -23.12 -12.93 6.18
N ARG A 5 -23.07 -11.61 5.98
CA ARG A 5 -22.03 -10.96 5.20
C ARG A 5 -21.03 -10.50 6.24
N GLY A 6 -19.93 -11.25 6.33
CA GLY A 6 -18.84 -11.04 7.27
C GLY A 6 -18.40 -9.59 7.29
N ASP A 7 -18.81 -8.90 8.35
CA ASP A 7 -18.12 -7.72 8.83
C ASP A 7 -17.02 -8.26 9.76
N GLU A 8 -16.01 -8.87 9.13
CA GLU A 8 -14.78 -9.26 9.81
C GLU A 8 -14.18 -7.93 10.28
N LEU A 9 -14.38 -7.60 11.55
CA LEU A 9 -13.84 -6.40 12.18
C LEU A 9 -12.32 -6.45 12.00
N VAL A 10 -11.82 -5.79 10.94
CA VAL A 10 -10.39 -5.70 10.73
C VAL A 10 -9.86 -4.84 11.86
N GLU A 11 -9.16 -5.49 12.78
CA GLU A 11 -8.67 -4.83 13.98
C GLU A 11 -7.77 -3.65 13.58
N PRO A 12 -7.88 -2.48 14.23
CA PRO A 12 -7.02 -1.31 13.93
C PRO A 12 -5.51 -1.63 13.98
N GLN A 13 -5.16 -2.66 14.76
CA GLN A 13 -3.82 -3.21 14.92
C GLN A 13 -3.32 -3.90 13.63
N ASP A 14 -4.21 -4.60 12.93
CA ASP A 14 -3.95 -5.25 11.65
C ASP A 14 -3.81 -4.22 10.53
N LEU A 15 -4.65 -3.18 10.54
CA LEU A 15 -4.54 -2.05 9.62
C LEU A 15 -3.21 -1.29 9.81
N SER A 16 -2.79 -1.04 11.05
CA SER A 16 -1.49 -0.41 11.35
C SER A 16 -0.30 -1.26 10.87
N THR A 17 -0.36 -2.58 11.07
CA THR A 17 0.66 -3.53 10.60
C THR A 17 0.73 -3.57 9.08
N LYS A 18 -0.43 -3.57 8.41
CA LYS A 18 -0.54 -3.49 6.96
C LYS A 18 0.05 -2.17 6.43
N ARG A 19 -0.21 -1.05 7.12
CA ARG A 19 0.35 0.27 6.79
C ARG A 19 1.87 0.26 6.88
N ALA A 20 2.44 -0.26 7.95
CA ALA A 20 3.89 -0.36 8.12
C ALA A 20 4.55 -1.20 7.02
N THR A 21 3.88 -2.27 6.58
CA THR A 21 4.35 -3.12 5.47
C THR A 21 4.31 -2.37 4.13
N LEU A 22 3.24 -1.61 3.86
CA LEU A 22 3.12 -0.79 2.65
C LEU A 22 4.20 0.30 2.60
N VAL A 23 4.45 0.99 3.73
CA VAL A 23 5.52 2.00 3.81
C VAL A 23 6.88 1.41 3.44
N ARG A 24 7.24 0.26 4.01
CA ARG A 24 8.50 -0.42 3.66
C ARG A 24 8.59 -0.76 2.17
N ARG A 25 7.50 -1.27 1.59
CA ARG A 25 7.45 -1.59 0.15
C ARG A 25 7.56 -0.35 -0.74
N LEU A 26 6.96 0.76 -0.32
CA LEU A 26 7.08 2.04 -1.02
C LEU A 26 8.51 2.55 -0.98
N ASP A 27 9.16 2.52 0.18
CA ASP A 27 10.56 2.92 0.32
C ASP A 27 11.49 2.06 -0.54
N ASP A 28 11.35 0.73 -0.44
CA ASP A 28 12.13 -0.24 -1.22
C ASP A 28 11.91 -0.05 -2.74
N GLY A 29 10.66 0.16 -3.15
CA GLY A 29 10.28 0.39 -4.54
C GLY A 29 10.86 1.69 -5.09
N TYR A 30 10.82 2.76 -4.31
CA TYR A 30 11.37 4.07 -4.68
C TYR A 30 12.89 3.97 -4.94
N VAL A 31 13.64 3.38 -4.00
CA VAL A 31 15.10 3.20 -4.14
C VAL A 31 15.43 2.37 -5.38
N ARG A 32 14.66 1.32 -5.64
CA ARG A 32 14.87 0.45 -6.80
C ARG A 32 14.58 1.17 -8.13
N ILE A 33 13.51 1.97 -8.19
CA ILE A 33 13.16 2.77 -9.36
C ILE A 33 14.24 3.82 -9.62
N GLU A 34 14.68 4.56 -8.60
CA GLU A 34 15.77 5.54 -8.76
C GLU A 34 17.04 4.89 -9.30
N GLN A 35 17.44 3.75 -8.77
CA GLN A 35 18.64 3.05 -9.23
C GLN A 35 18.52 2.60 -10.70
N ALA A 36 17.35 2.11 -11.10
CA ALA A 36 17.08 1.68 -12.47
C ALA A 36 17.04 2.86 -13.45
N VAL A 37 16.46 4.00 -13.05
CA VAL A 37 16.50 5.25 -13.83
C VAL A 37 17.94 5.70 -14.07
N VAL A 38 18.79 5.67 -13.03
CA VAL A 38 20.22 6.00 -13.14
C VAL A 38 20.93 5.05 -14.11
N ASN A 39 20.53 3.79 -14.17
CA ASN A 39 21.07 2.80 -15.10
C ASN A 39 20.51 2.93 -16.54
N GLY A 40 19.54 3.82 -16.77
CA GLY A 40 18.87 3.96 -18.07
C GLY A 40 17.90 2.81 -18.38
N GLU A 41 17.42 2.10 -17.36
CA GLU A 41 16.40 1.06 -17.49
C GLU A 41 15.01 1.68 -17.64
N ASP A 42 14.13 1.02 -18.41
CA ASP A 42 12.71 1.39 -18.47
C ASP A 42 12.00 0.92 -17.20
N VAL A 43 11.53 1.89 -16.42
CA VAL A 43 10.88 1.68 -15.13
C VAL A 43 9.36 1.87 -15.18
N ALA A 44 8.75 2.14 -16.34
CA ALA A 44 7.34 2.52 -16.42
C ALA A 44 6.41 1.50 -15.73
N ALA A 45 6.63 0.20 -15.96
CA ALA A 45 5.86 -0.86 -15.31
C ALA A 45 6.08 -0.95 -13.79
N TRP A 46 7.26 -0.53 -13.30
CA TRP A 46 7.58 -0.51 -11.88
C TRP A 46 6.97 0.72 -11.20
N GLU A 47 6.99 1.87 -11.88
CA GLU A 47 6.30 3.09 -11.46
C GLU A 47 4.79 2.87 -11.37
N ASP A 48 4.17 2.25 -12.38
CA ASP A 48 2.74 1.91 -12.37
C ASP A 48 2.38 1.03 -11.16
N PHE A 49 3.22 0.02 -10.88
CA PHE A 49 3.03 -0.82 -9.69
C PHE A 49 3.21 -0.03 -8.39
N TRP A 50 4.21 0.85 -8.33
CA TRP A 50 4.49 1.69 -7.16
C TRP A 50 3.36 2.68 -6.88
N PHE A 51 2.76 3.28 -7.91
CA PHE A 51 1.56 4.09 -7.77
C PHE A 51 0.37 3.28 -7.23
N GLY A 52 0.24 2.02 -7.62
CA GLY A 52 -0.76 1.11 -7.05
C GLY A 52 -0.57 0.91 -5.54
N LEU A 53 0.68 0.72 -5.09
CA LEU A 53 1.00 0.62 -3.65
C LEU A 53 0.71 1.93 -2.91
N LEU A 54 0.97 3.08 -3.54
CA LEU A 54 0.72 4.39 -2.94
C LEU A 54 -0.79 4.62 -2.74
N ALA A 55 -1.59 4.30 -3.75
CA ALA A 55 -3.05 4.37 -3.66
C ALA A 55 -3.60 3.45 -2.56
N GLU A 56 -3.04 2.24 -2.40
CA GLU A 56 -3.43 1.33 -1.31
C GLU A 56 -3.09 1.92 0.07
N TYR A 57 -1.90 2.53 0.20
CA TYR A 57 -1.48 3.19 1.43
C TYR A 57 -2.39 4.38 1.79
N GLU A 58 -2.76 5.19 0.81
CA GLU A 58 -3.67 6.34 0.99
C GLU A 58 -5.06 5.89 1.43
N ALA A 59 -5.61 4.85 0.80
CA ALA A 59 -6.89 4.27 1.17
C ALA A 59 -6.86 3.71 2.60
N LEU A 60 -5.78 3.00 2.96
CA LEU A 60 -5.60 2.44 4.29
C LEU A 60 -5.44 3.52 5.37
N SER A 61 -4.72 4.61 5.05
CA SER A 61 -4.54 5.74 5.96
C SER A 61 -5.86 6.46 6.21
N THR A 62 -6.66 6.65 5.14
CA THR A 62 -8.02 7.19 5.25
C THR A 62 -8.91 6.32 6.13
N GLU A 63 -8.81 4.99 6.03
CA GLU A 63 -9.58 4.06 6.85
C GLU A 63 -9.16 4.11 8.32
N LEU A 64 -7.85 4.12 8.59
CA LEU A 64 -7.31 4.27 9.94
C LEU A 64 -7.75 5.59 10.60
N ASP A 65 -7.73 6.69 9.86
CA ASP A 65 -8.16 8.00 10.35
C ASP A 65 -9.66 8.05 10.67
N ARG A 66 -10.47 7.26 9.96
CA ARG A 66 -11.92 7.13 10.24
C ARG A 66 -12.23 6.24 11.44
N ALA A 67 -11.35 5.28 11.73
CA ALA A 67 -11.49 4.33 12.81
C ALA A 67 -10.95 4.85 14.16
N ALA A 68 -10.24 5.99 14.17
CA ALA A 68 -9.67 6.64 15.34
C ALA A 68 -10.65 7.63 16.00
#